data_AF-A0A833U018-F1
#
_entry.id   AF-A0A833U018-F1
#
_cell.length_a   1.000
_cell.length_b   1.000
_cell.length_c   1.000
_cell.angle_alpha   90.00
_cell.angle_beta   90.00
_cell.angle_gamma   90.00
#
_symmetry.space_group_name_H-M   'P 1'
#
loop_
_entity.id
_entity.type
_entity.pdbx_description
1 polymer ?
#
loop_
_entity_poly.entity_id
_entity_poly.type
_entity_poly.pdbx_seq_one_letter_code
_entity_poly.pdbx_strand_id
1 'polypeptide(L)'
;MEYVDQNKAGEKTILVSVNVQILEDLDPEEFRLLAKSAGATILEHLTVQRIRPDPKFFIGTGKAEEIAEQVENNEIELVIFDQALSPAQERNLERILKCRVINRTGLILDIFAQRARTHEGKLQVELAQLDHLSSRLVRSRSNLDSQKGGIGLRGPGGNPTGDGSSFIAYSHGATQRSARQSS
;
A
#
# COMPACT_ATOMS: atom_id res chain seq x y z
N MET A 1 18.81 2.36 -21.06
CA MET A 1 18.20 2.99 -19.87
C MET A 1 16.71 2.82 -20.07
N GLU A 2 16.10 1.87 -19.36
CA GLU A 2 14.72 1.44 -19.60
C GLU A 2 13.74 2.59 -19.35
N TYR A 3 12.84 2.80 -20.31
CA TYR A 3 11.78 3.79 -20.22
C TYR A 3 10.82 3.40 -19.10
N VAL A 4 10.58 4.33 -18.18
CA VAL A 4 9.51 4.21 -17.18
C VAL A 4 8.20 4.01 -17.95
N ASP A 5 7.52 2.90 -17.65
CA ASP A 5 6.33 2.37 -18.30
C ASP A 5 5.26 3.47 -18.45
N GLN A 6 5.25 4.13 -19.61
CA GLN A 6 4.24 5.13 -19.95
C GLN A 6 2.92 4.40 -20.15
N ASN A 7 1.84 4.87 -19.53
CA ASN A 7 0.51 4.33 -19.81
C ASN A 7 0.30 4.28 -21.32
N LYS A 8 0.11 3.08 -21.85
CA LYS A 8 -0.13 2.90 -23.28
C LYS A 8 -1.51 3.47 -23.57
N ALA A 9 -1.61 4.25 -24.64
CA ALA A 9 -2.89 4.76 -25.09
C ALA A 9 -3.86 3.58 -25.30
N GLY A 10 -5.02 3.65 -24.66
CA GLY A 10 -6.06 2.64 -24.77
C GLY A 10 -6.11 1.58 -23.67
N GLU A 11 -5.26 1.65 -22.64
CA GLU A 11 -5.34 0.73 -21.48
C GLU A 11 -6.73 0.75 -20.85
N LYS A 12 -7.34 -0.44 -20.72
CA LYS A 12 -8.63 -0.60 -20.02
C LYS A 12 -8.43 -0.23 -18.55
N THR A 13 -9.19 0.76 -18.09
CA THR A 13 -8.91 1.43 -16.82
C THR A 13 -10.13 1.48 -15.90
N ILE A 14 -9.92 1.24 -14.61
CA ILE A 14 -10.89 1.59 -13.54
C ILE A 14 -10.37 2.80 -12.76
N LEU A 15 -11.26 3.76 -12.52
CA LEU A 15 -11.02 4.90 -11.64
C LEU A 15 -11.56 4.60 -10.24
N VAL A 16 -10.81 4.97 -9.21
CA VAL A 16 -11.23 4.79 -7.81
C VAL A 16 -11.07 6.10 -7.06
N SER A 17 -12.20 6.64 -6.58
CA SER A 17 -12.24 7.79 -5.68
C SER A 17 -12.68 7.34 -4.30
N VAL A 18 -12.01 7.79 -3.25
CA VAL A 18 -12.37 7.49 -1.86
C VAL A 18 -12.86 8.75 -1.19
N ASN A 19 -14.16 8.78 -0.86
CA ASN A 19 -14.70 9.84 -0.05
C ASN A 19 -14.43 9.50 1.42
N VAL A 20 -13.58 10.32 2.03
CA VAL A 20 -13.28 10.28 3.46
C VAL A 20 -13.95 11.49 4.07
N GLN A 21 -14.75 11.31 5.13
CA GLN A 21 -15.58 12.35 5.78
C GLN A 21 -14.84 13.65 6.22
N ILE A 22 -13.52 13.73 6.03
CA ILE A 22 -12.64 14.83 6.46
C ILE A 22 -11.87 15.45 5.27
N LEU A 23 -11.89 14.83 4.09
CA LEU A 23 -11.21 15.33 2.89
C LEU A 23 -12.21 16.06 1.98
N GLU A 24 -11.74 17.13 1.32
CA GLU A 24 -12.50 17.90 0.34
C GLU A 24 -13.12 16.98 -0.72
N ASP A 25 -14.36 17.26 -1.11
CA ASP A 25 -15.01 16.62 -2.27
C ASP A 25 -14.21 16.99 -3.52
N LEU A 26 -13.32 16.09 -3.94
CA LEU A 26 -12.69 16.17 -5.25
C LEU A 26 -13.76 15.94 -6.32
N ASP A 27 -13.79 16.82 -7.32
CA ASP A 27 -14.77 16.73 -8.42
C ASP A 27 -14.53 15.45 -9.25
N PRO A 28 -15.46 14.49 -9.24
CA PRO A 28 -15.30 13.24 -9.98
C PRO A 28 -15.15 13.45 -11.49
N GLU A 29 -15.76 14.51 -12.05
CA GLU A 29 -15.65 14.80 -13.48
C GLU A 29 -14.26 15.34 -13.83
N GLU A 30 -13.66 16.15 -12.96
CA GLU A 30 -12.29 16.62 -13.13
C GLU A 30 -11.30 15.44 -13.18
N PHE A 31 -11.42 14.51 -12.24
CA PHE A 31 -10.57 13.32 -12.22
C PHE A 31 -10.74 12.45 -13.48
N ARG A 32 -11.99 12.27 -13.93
CA ARG A 32 -12.29 11.56 -15.18
C ARG A 32 -11.65 12.23 -16.39
N LEU A 33 -11.68 13.57 -16.46
CA LEU A 33 -11.06 14.35 -17.54
C LEU A 33 -9.53 14.26 -17.51
N LEU A 34 -8.91 14.23 -16.32
CA LEU A 34 -7.48 14.01 -16.17
C LEU A 34 -7.08 12.63 -16.73
N ALA A 35 -7.77 11.57 -16.32
CA ALA A 35 -7.50 10.22 -16.80
C ALA A 35 -7.66 10.10 -18.33
N LYS A 36 -8.72 10.70 -18.90
CA LYS A 36 -8.89 10.78 -20.36
C LYS A 36 -7.75 11.53 -21.05
N SER A 37 -7.29 12.62 -20.44
CA SER A 37 -6.19 13.43 -20.99
C SER A 37 -4.85 12.67 -21.02
N ALA A 38 -4.70 11.65 -20.18
CA ALA A 38 -3.56 10.73 -20.18
C ALA A 38 -3.70 9.57 -21.19
N GLY A 39 -4.85 9.46 -21.87
CA GLY A 39 -5.11 8.41 -22.87
C GLY A 39 -5.75 7.13 -22.33
N ALA A 40 -6.29 7.15 -21.11
CA ALA A 40 -6.95 6.00 -20.49
C ALA A 40 -8.33 5.71 -21.10
N THR A 41 -8.62 4.43 -21.36
CA THR A 41 -9.97 3.95 -21.70
C THR A 41 -10.70 3.57 -20.41
N ILE A 42 -11.45 4.52 -19.86
CA ILE A 42 -12.15 4.34 -18.59
C ILE A 42 -13.38 3.45 -18.78
N LEU A 43 -13.40 2.28 -18.15
CA LEU A 43 -14.54 1.37 -18.14
C LEU A 43 -15.50 1.67 -16.99
N GLU A 44 -14.98 2.03 -15.83
CA GLU A 44 -15.78 2.30 -14.65
C GLU A 44 -15.11 3.33 -13.73
N HIS A 45 -15.92 4.09 -13.00
CA HIS A 45 -15.47 4.98 -11.92
C HIS A 45 -16.19 4.60 -10.63
N LEU A 46 -15.42 4.04 -9.70
CA LEU A 46 -15.88 3.57 -8.41
C LEU A 46 -15.67 4.63 -7.34
N THR A 47 -16.72 4.87 -6.56
CA THR A 47 -16.65 5.72 -5.36
C THR A 47 -16.73 4.84 -4.11
N VAL A 48 -15.72 4.91 -3.25
CA VAL A 48 -15.64 4.16 -2.00
C VAL A 48 -15.85 5.11 -0.82
N GLN A 49 -16.83 4.81 0.01
CA GLN A 49 -17.13 5.58 1.23
C GLN A 49 -16.36 5.00 2.40
N ARG A 50 -15.56 5.81 3.11
CA ARG A 50 -14.88 5.38 4.35
C ARG A 50 -14.81 6.48 5.40
N ILE A 51 -14.89 6.09 6.66
CA ILE A 51 -14.65 7.01 7.79
C ILE A 51 -13.15 7.34 7.88
N ARG A 52 -12.28 6.36 7.66
CA ARG A 52 -10.81 6.52 7.64
C ARG A 52 -10.17 5.61 6.59
N PRO A 53 -9.06 6.05 5.95
CA PRO A 53 -8.29 5.19 5.05
C PRO A 53 -7.72 3.96 5.75
N ASP A 54 -7.72 2.83 5.06
CA ASP A 54 -7.06 1.62 5.52
C ASP A 54 -5.53 1.72 5.33
N PRO A 55 -4.71 1.37 6.34
CA PRO A 55 -3.25 1.49 6.23
C PRO A 55 -2.62 0.54 5.20
N LYS A 56 -3.30 -0.57 4.85
CA LYS A 56 -2.78 -1.59 3.93
C LYS A 56 -3.22 -1.36 2.50
N PHE A 57 -4.49 -1.03 2.27
CA PHE A 57 -5.10 -0.93 0.94
C PHE A 57 -5.78 0.41 0.64
N PHE A 58 -5.83 1.35 1.59
CA PHE A 58 -6.56 2.62 1.50
C PHE A 58 -8.09 2.46 1.44
N ILE A 59 -8.61 1.66 0.52
CA ILE A 59 -10.03 1.28 0.34
C ILE A 59 -10.50 0.12 1.24
N GLY A 60 -9.58 -0.59 1.88
CA GLY A 60 -9.83 -1.79 2.70
C GLY A 60 -9.85 -3.09 1.90
N THR A 61 -9.82 -4.23 2.61
CA THR A 61 -9.68 -5.56 2.01
C THR A 61 -10.86 -5.95 1.12
N GLY A 62 -12.09 -5.90 1.65
CA GLY A 62 -13.27 -6.37 0.90
C GLY A 62 -13.48 -5.60 -0.42
N LYS A 63 -13.26 -4.28 -0.41
CA LYS A 63 -13.35 -3.48 -1.64
C LYS A 63 -12.18 -3.74 -2.58
N ALA A 64 -10.98 -4.00 -2.07
CA ALA A 64 -9.84 -4.38 -2.91
C ALA A 64 -10.05 -5.75 -3.57
N GLU A 65 -10.68 -6.70 -2.88
CA GLU A 65 -11.05 -8.01 -3.43
C GLU A 65 -12.14 -7.88 -4.50
N GLU A 66 -13.19 -7.08 -4.24
CA GLU A 66 -14.25 -6.80 -5.24
C GLU A 66 -13.67 -6.17 -6.52
N ILE A 67 -12.74 -5.21 -6.39
CA ILE A 67 -12.07 -4.60 -7.54
C ILE A 67 -11.15 -5.61 -8.22
N ALA A 68 -10.46 -6.49 -7.48
CA ALA A 68 -9.63 -7.53 -8.08
C ALA A 68 -10.45 -8.47 -8.98
N GLU A 69 -11.65 -8.87 -8.53
CA GLU A 69 -12.58 -9.67 -9.34
C GLU A 69 -13.01 -8.90 -10.60
N GLN A 70 -13.33 -7.62 -10.49
CA GLN A 70 -13.66 -6.79 -11.66
C GLN A 70 -12.47 -6.64 -12.62
N VAL A 71 -11.26 -6.52 -12.09
CA VAL A 71 -10.02 -6.44 -12.88
C VAL A 71 -9.82 -7.72 -13.68
N GLU A 72 -9.98 -8.87 -13.06
CA GLU A 72 -9.85 -10.18 -13.71
C GLU A 72 -10.93 -10.38 -14.77
N ASN A 73 -12.20 -10.12 -14.42
CA ASN A 73 -13.34 -10.36 -15.31
C ASN A 73 -13.37 -9.46 -16.55
N ASN A 74 -12.85 -8.23 -16.45
CA ASN A 74 -12.88 -7.25 -17.54
C ASN A 74 -11.52 -7.04 -18.22
N GLU A 75 -10.50 -7.78 -17.79
CA GLU A 75 -9.11 -7.66 -18.26
C GLU A 75 -8.58 -6.22 -18.11
N ILE A 76 -8.78 -5.64 -16.92
CA ILE A 76 -8.33 -4.27 -16.63
C ILE A 76 -6.79 -4.27 -16.52
N GLU A 77 -6.16 -3.31 -17.20
CA GLU A 77 -4.69 -3.18 -17.23
C GLU A 77 -4.20 -2.14 -16.22
N LEU A 78 -5.06 -1.17 -15.89
CA LEU A 78 -4.71 -0.02 -15.05
C LEU A 78 -5.84 0.30 -14.05
N VAL A 79 -5.45 0.54 -12.79
CA VAL A 79 -6.34 1.12 -11.78
C VAL A 79 -5.75 2.43 -11.29
N ILE A 80 -6.52 3.51 -11.41
CA ILE A 80 -6.10 4.86 -11.03
C ILE A 80 -6.83 5.29 -9.76
N PHE A 81 -6.07 5.61 -8.71
CA PHE A 81 -6.60 6.17 -7.47
C PHE A 81 -6.50 7.69 -7.48
N ASP A 82 -7.61 8.35 -7.19
CA ASP A 82 -7.72 9.80 -7.12
C ASP A 82 -6.94 10.40 -5.93
N GLN A 83 -6.78 9.63 -4.87
CA GLN A 83 -6.04 10.05 -3.69
C GLN A 83 -4.58 9.61 -3.79
N ALA A 84 -3.69 10.39 -3.19
CA ALA A 84 -2.30 9.97 -3.03
C ALA A 84 -2.23 8.69 -2.18
N LEU A 85 -1.51 7.69 -2.69
CA LEU A 85 -1.23 6.44 -2.00
C LEU A 85 0.20 6.44 -1.45
N SER A 86 0.38 5.86 -0.26
CA SER A 86 1.72 5.54 0.21
C SER A 86 2.35 4.43 -0.64
N PRO A 87 3.70 4.35 -0.74
CA PRO A 87 4.36 3.29 -1.50
C PRO A 87 4.00 1.87 -1.03
N ALA A 88 3.66 1.70 0.25
CA ALA A 88 3.25 0.40 0.77
C ALA A 88 1.84 0.02 0.30
N GLN A 89 0.91 0.98 0.30
CA GLN A 89 -0.46 0.77 -0.17
C GLN A 89 -0.49 0.44 -1.65
N GLU A 90 0.23 1.20 -2.48
CA GLU A 90 0.27 0.97 -3.94
C GLU A 90 0.79 -0.44 -4.26
N ARG A 91 1.91 -0.85 -3.68
CA ARG A 91 2.45 -2.22 -3.87
C ARG A 91 1.51 -3.32 -3.37
N ASN A 92 0.75 -3.06 -2.32
CA ASN A 92 -0.23 -4.03 -1.83
C ASN A 92 -1.40 -4.14 -2.79
N LEU A 93 -1.88 -3.01 -3.32
CA LEU A 93 -2.93 -2.92 -4.33
C LEU A 93 -2.50 -3.62 -5.62
N GLU A 94 -1.31 -3.35 -6.16
CA GLU A 94 -0.79 -4.08 -7.34
C GLU A 94 -0.75 -5.59 -7.11
N ARG A 95 -0.34 -6.03 -5.91
CA ARG A 95 -0.26 -7.45 -5.57
C ARG A 95 -1.62 -8.15 -5.54
N ILE A 96 -2.67 -7.48 -5.08
CA ILE A 96 -4.02 -8.06 -5.02
C ILE A 96 -4.76 -7.88 -6.34
N LEU A 97 -4.65 -6.72 -6.99
CA LEU A 97 -5.35 -6.38 -8.22
C LEU A 97 -4.70 -7.00 -9.46
N LYS A 98 -3.44 -7.43 -9.40
CA LYS A 98 -2.69 -8.07 -10.51
C LYS A 98 -2.55 -7.19 -11.77
N CYS A 99 -2.72 -5.88 -11.64
CA CYS A 99 -2.56 -4.90 -12.71
C CYS A 99 -1.75 -3.69 -12.20
N ARG A 100 -1.42 -2.77 -13.11
CA ARG A 100 -0.70 -1.54 -12.76
C ARG A 100 -1.61 -0.66 -11.91
N VAL A 101 -1.05 -0.08 -10.85
CA VAL A 101 -1.77 0.86 -9.98
C VAL A 101 -1.02 2.18 -9.96
N ILE A 102 -1.70 3.26 -10.34
CA ILE A 102 -1.16 4.61 -10.22
C ILE A 102 -2.06 5.44 -9.31
N ASN A 103 -1.45 6.42 -8.64
CA ASN A 103 -2.19 7.42 -7.89
C ASN A 103 -2.27 8.74 -8.68
N ARG A 104 -3.00 9.72 -8.15
CA ARG A 104 -3.17 11.02 -8.80
C ARG A 104 -1.86 11.75 -9.10
N THR A 105 -0.85 11.63 -8.24
CA THR A 105 0.47 12.21 -8.53
C THR A 105 1.10 11.56 -9.76
N GLY A 106 1.07 10.23 -9.85
CA GLY A 106 1.55 9.50 -11.03
C GLY A 106 0.82 9.91 -12.31
N LEU A 107 -0.52 9.98 -12.26
CA LEU A 107 -1.34 10.42 -13.39
C LEU A 107 -0.97 11.83 -13.88
N ILE A 108 -0.77 12.78 -12.96
CA ILE A 108 -0.40 14.15 -13.31
C ILE A 108 0.98 14.18 -14.00
N LEU A 109 1.94 13.41 -13.47
CA LEU A 109 3.28 13.31 -14.06
C LEU A 109 3.24 12.69 -15.46
N ASP A 110 2.38 11.69 -15.69
CA ASP A 110 2.18 11.10 -17.02
C ASP A 110 1.64 12.12 -18.03
N ILE A 111 0.64 12.92 -17.62
CA ILE A 111 0.10 14.00 -18.45
C ILE A 111 1.18 15.03 -18.79
N PHE A 112 2.01 15.42 -17.81
CA PHE A 112 3.09 16.37 -18.05
C PHE A 112 4.16 15.79 -18.97
N ALA A 113 4.50 14.50 -18.83
CA ALA A 113 5.44 13.83 -19.72
C ALA A 113 4.96 13.82 -21.17
N GLN A 114 3.66 13.58 -21.39
CA GLN A 114 3.05 13.63 -22.73
C GLN A 114 3.07 15.05 -23.34
N ARG A 115 2.99 16.09 -22.50
CA ARG A 115 2.90 17.50 -22.93
C ARG A 115 4.25 18.21 -23.04
N ALA A 116 5.30 17.74 -22.36
CA ALA A 116 6.60 18.40 -22.35
C ALA A 116 7.28 18.36 -23.73
N ARG A 117 7.35 19.53 -24.41
CA ARG A 117 7.98 19.66 -25.74
C ARG A 117 9.37 20.26 -25.69
N THR A 118 9.61 21.22 -24.79
CA THR A 118 10.90 21.90 -24.65
C THR A 118 11.90 21.03 -23.89
N HIS A 119 13.20 21.28 -24.08
CA HIS A 119 14.25 20.55 -23.36
C HIS A 119 14.15 20.79 -21.84
N GLU A 120 14.01 22.04 -21.43
CA GLU A 120 13.82 22.41 -20.03
C GLU A 120 12.57 21.76 -19.42
N GLY A 121 11.44 21.76 -20.13
CA GLY A 121 10.21 21.14 -19.64
C GLY A 121 10.35 19.63 -19.48
N LYS A 122 11.05 18.95 -20.41
CA LYS A 122 11.34 17.51 -20.27
C LYS A 122 12.19 17.22 -19.04
N LEU A 123 13.22 18.03 -18.79
CA LEU A 123 14.08 17.88 -17.62
C LEU A 123 13.31 18.06 -16.30
N GLN A 124 12.41 19.05 -16.25
CA GLN A 124 11.58 19.27 -15.06
C GLN A 124 10.64 18.10 -14.78
N VAL A 125 10.02 17.55 -15.82
CA VAL A 125 9.16 16.37 -15.67
C VAL A 125 9.97 15.14 -15.26
N GLU A 126 11.12 14.92 -15.87
CA GLU A 126 12.01 13.80 -15.52
C GLU A 126 12.49 13.90 -14.06
N LEU A 127 12.88 15.10 -13.61
CA LEU A 127 13.22 15.35 -12.21
C LEU A 127 12.05 15.00 -11.28
N ALA A 128 10.85 15.48 -11.58
CA ALA A 128 9.67 15.22 -10.77
C ALA A 128 9.31 13.72 -10.74
N GLN A 129 9.49 13.01 -11.87
CA GLN A 129 9.32 11.57 -11.94
C GLN A 129 10.37 10.83 -11.09
N LEU A 130 11.64 11.23 -11.15
CA LEU A 130 12.70 10.65 -10.33
C LEU A 130 12.45 10.86 -8.84
N ASP A 131 12.03 12.06 -8.43
CA ASP A 131 11.68 12.35 -7.05
C ASP A 131 10.50 11.48 -6.58
N HIS A 132 9.46 11.36 -7.42
CA HIS A 132 8.32 10.50 -7.12
C HIS A 132 8.73 9.03 -6.97
N LEU A 133 9.55 8.51 -7.88
CA LEU A 133 10.06 7.14 -7.85
C LEU A 133 11.01 6.89 -6.67
N SER A 134 11.85 7.85 -6.31
CA SER A 134 12.83 7.71 -5.22
C SER A 134 12.14 7.38 -3.89
N SER A 135 11.03 8.06 -3.60
CA SER A 135 10.21 7.83 -2.40
C SER A 135 9.64 6.40 -2.33
N ARG A 136 9.49 5.75 -3.49
CA ARG A 136 8.93 4.40 -3.65
C ARG A 136 10.00 3.31 -3.61
N LEU A 137 11.23 3.63 -4.03
CA LEU A 137 12.39 2.74 -4.03
C LEU A 137 13.00 2.54 -2.63
N VAL A 138 13.15 3.61 -1.84
CA VAL A 138 13.89 3.56 -0.55
C VAL A 138 13.23 2.59 0.45
N ARG A 139 11.89 2.47 0.44
CA ARG A 139 11.17 1.53 1.33
C ARG A 139 11.01 0.13 0.74
N SER A 140 11.56 -0.15 -0.44
CA SER A 140 11.69 -1.53 -0.96
C SER A 140 12.85 -2.26 -0.26
N ARG A 141 13.90 -1.51 0.14
CA ARG A 141 15.09 -2.05 0.81
C ARG A 141 14.83 -2.67 2.19
N SER A 142 13.76 -2.30 2.89
CA SER A 142 13.41 -2.94 4.17
C SER A 142 13.04 -4.41 4.04
N ASN A 143 12.65 -4.88 2.85
CA ASN A 143 12.43 -6.31 2.59
C ASN A 143 13.72 -7.04 2.15
N LEU A 144 14.77 -6.30 1.75
CA LEU A 144 16.06 -6.87 1.38
C LEU A 144 16.99 -7.06 2.59
N ASP A 145 16.82 -6.28 3.66
CA ASP A 145 17.58 -6.45 4.90
C ASP A 145 17.11 -7.67 5.73
N SER A 146 15.83 -8.03 5.64
CA SER A 146 15.30 -9.25 6.30
C SER A 146 15.85 -10.56 5.70
N GLN A 147 16.48 -10.52 4.52
CA GLN A 147 17.20 -11.66 3.95
C GLN A 147 18.72 -11.65 4.23
N LYS A 148 19.25 -10.59 4.88
CA LYS A 148 20.67 -10.52 5.27
C LYS A 148 20.92 -10.61 6.78
N GLY A 149 19.89 -10.58 7.62
CA GLY A 149 20.00 -10.73 9.08
C GLY A 149 19.94 -12.16 9.63
N GLY A 150 19.95 -13.19 8.78
CA GLY A 150 19.61 -14.57 9.14
C GLY A 150 20.73 -15.61 9.00
N ILE A 151 22.00 -15.26 9.22
CA ILE A 151 23.08 -16.27 9.32
C ILE A 151 24.04 -15.87 10.45
N GLY A 152 23.99 -16.62 11.56
CA GLY A 152 25.19 -16.95 12.34
C GLY A 152 25.59 -16.05 13.51
N LEU A 153 24.87 -16.14 14.64
CA LEU A 153 25.49 -16.11 15.98
C LEU A 153 24.85 -17.20 16.87
N ARG A 154 24.98 -18.45 16.43
CA ARG A 154 24.91 -19.61 17.30
C ARG A 154 26.35 -19.87 17.75
N GLY A 155 26.74 -19.32 18.90
CA GLY A 155 28.05 -19.60 19.49
C GLY A 155 28.14 -21.07 19.91
N PRO A 156 29.21 -21.81 19.56
CA PRO A 156 29.44 -23.15 20.03
C PRO A 156 30.24 -23.14 21.35
N GLY A 157 29.76 -23.89 22.34
CA GLY A 157 30.60 -24.45 23.40
C GLY A 157 30.48 -23.79 24.78
N GLY A 158 30.20 -24.63 25.78
CA GLY A 158 30.58 -24.37 27.17
C GLY A 158 29.58 -24.81 28.23
N ASN A 159 29.45 -26.12 28.49
CA ASN A 159 29.14 -26.56 29.85
C ASN A 159 30.38 -26.27 30.71
N PRO A 160 30.21 -25.79 31.96
CA PRO A 160 30.40 -26.73 33.05
C PRO A 160 29.33 -26.64 34.15
N THR A 161 29.01 -27.83 34.63
CA THR A 161 28.58 -28.23 35.98
C THR A 161 28.82 -27.22 37.11
N GLY A 162 27.77 -27.00 37.90
CA GLY A 162 27.79 -26.41 39.24
C GLY A 162 26.62 -26.96 40.05
N ASP A 163 26.95 -27.88 40.95
CA ASP A 163 26.10 -28.66 41.84
C ASP A 163 25.47 -27.83 42.98
N GLY A 164 24.36 -28.34 43.54
CA GLY A 164 23.77 -27.96 44.83
C GLY A 164 22.80 -26.77 44.79
N SER A 165 21.52 -26.87 45.12
CA SER A 165 20.95 -27.60 46.26
C SER A 165 19.44 -27.74 46.09
N SER A 166 18.95 -28.91 46.48
CA SER A 166 17.57 -29.27 46.78
C SER A 166 16.72 -28.13 47.35
N PHE A 167 15.45 -28.03 46.94
CA PHE A 167 14.35 -28.18 47.89
C PHE A 167 13.04 -28.53 47.17
N ILE A 168 12.44 -29.62 47.66
CA ILE A 168 11.21 -30.27 47.21
C ILE A 168 10.03 -29.74 48.04
N ALA A 169 8.86 -29.65 47.39
CA ALA A 169 7.48 -29.66 47.95
C ALA A 169 7.06 -28.42 48.79
N TYR A 170 5.79 -27.98 48.83
CA TYR A 170 4.55 -28.74 48.91
C TYR A 170 3.35 -28.04 48.26
N SER A 171 2.43 -28.90 47.87
CA SER A 171 1.06 -28.74 47.39
C SER A 171 0.00 -28.41 48.45
N HIS A 172 -1.22 -28.10 47.99
CA HIS A 172 -2.52 -28.06 48.71
C HIS A 172 -2.71 -26.86 49.65
N GLY A 173 -3.86 -26.18 49.72
CA GLY A 173 -5.23 -26.43 49.27
C GLY A 173 -6.18 -25.81 50.31
N ALA A 174 -7.42 -25.50 49.90
CA ALA A 174 -8.59 -25.25 50.76
C ALA A 174 -8.58 -23.92 51.59
N THR A 175 -9.68 -23.26 51.97
CA THR A 175 -11.13 -23.36 51.76
C THR A 175 -11.79 -22.25 52.63
N GLN A 176 -12.88 -21.64 52.11
CA GLN A 176 -14.04 -21.05 52.81
C GLN A 176 -14.09 -19.63 53.45
N ARG A 177 -15.24 -19.01 53.13
CA ARG A 177 -16.22 -18.25 53.96
C ARG A 177 -15.84 -16.81 54.37
N SER A 178 -16.57 -15.80 53.87
CA SER A 178 -17.93 -15.34 54.28
C SER A 178 -17.95 -14.45 55.52
N ALA A 179 -18.23 -13.16 55.32
CA ALA A 179 -19.14 -12.31 56.10
C ALA A 179 -19.25 -10.96 55.35
N ARG A 180 -20.40 -10.55 54.79
CA ARG A 180 -21.55 -9.87 55.42
C ARG A 180 -21.22 -8.58 56.19
N GLN A 181 -21.97 -7.53 55.82
CA GLN A 181 -22.42 -6.37 56.62
C GLN A 181 -21.36 -5.30 56.90
N SER A 182 -21.60 -4.00 56.93
CA SER A 182 -22.68 -3.03 56.66
C SER A 182 -21.93 -1.66 56.54
N SER A 183 -22.38 -0.60 55.89
CA SER A 183 -23.61 0.19 56.00
C SER A 183 -23.61 1.23 54.88
#